data_AF-A0A131Z0L1-F1
#
_entry.id   AF-A0A131Z0L1-F1
#
_cell.length_a   1.000
_cell.length_b   1.000
_cell.length_c   1.000
_cell.angle_alpha   90.00
_cell.angle_beta   90.00
_cell.angle_gamma   90.00
#
_symmetry.space_group_name_H-M   'P 1'
#
loop_
_entity.id
_entity.type
_entity.pdbx_description
1 polymer ?
#
loop_
_entity_poly.entity_id
_entity_poly.type
_entity_poly.pdbx_seq_one_letter_code
_entity_poly.pdbx_strand_id
1 'polypeptide(L)'
;MAPTSAVSAVTISPHRGIVCSRPLVAVLIFTLFAVLACAPAHAAAAASPQHADSQPTTTSPQTSKFTRWSRATNTRERLSAALSGDQPVFVEADVVLDNGIPVLQPPRGRLWDVTLNELLYQVTQKPKRVTLKLNLRSTEVLPEAFGVLMVALTENLVDLWIHADVLSGSAGKPPVEANSFMRMSSPFHPFAIISLGWNTKPKGAYSWGQVESMARLVSCGYPFLSRVAFKVRASMVEASLAQLSWLLDVMPNATLVVWYADGEALNPNVTHALRKARPSAHIVHDLPHDHRLENLMEEAVPEMDAEVAKHESASIGWSVEANNTGSCRKASLLGRNAVVLGDNGVSMVLPDSWSNFEAKLDLTKPRTLAVSIGDEKLALEGSCFQLVLNRSGQEVTSRAWPTTCKNHGSSSSSSKKPTAPAMVKQWTYGEPAPLKLQPSPGAVVYAVRLQDPPEDSTAAASTVVPTLLLLFFGVLAVKVPVL
;
A
#
# COMPACT_ATOMS: atom_id res chain seq x y z
N MET A 1 53.78 28.76 25.10
CA MET A 1 53.65 30.24 25.13
C MET A 1 52.92 30.66 23.86
N ALA A 2 51.92 31.52 24.01
CA ALA A 2 51.05 32.07 22.96
C ALA A 2 51.84 32.98 21.97
N PRO A 3 51.28 33.56 20.86
CA PRO A 3 50.02 34.33 20.91
C PRO A 3 49.11 34.40 19.64
N THR A 4 47.83 34.71 19.90
CA THR A 4 46.86 35.64 19.25
C THR A 4 46.83 35.83 17.71
N SER A 5 45.71 35.54 17.03
CA SER A 5 44.46 36.35 16.81
C SER A 5 44.56 37.47 15.76
N ALA A 6 43.74 37.43 14.70
CA ALA A 6 43.00 38.60 14.18
C ALA A 6 41.98 38.22 13.09
N VAL A 7 40.85 38.93 13.14
CA VAL A 7 39.64 38.88 12.32
C VAL A 7 39.74 39.89 11.17
N SER A 8 39.09 39.66 10.03
CA SER A 8 38.48 40.74 9.23
C SER A 8 37.37 40.22 8.31
N ALA A 9 36.25 40.94 8.34
CA ALA A 9 35.09 40.83 7.46
C ALA A 9 35.10 41.98 6.45
N VAL A 10 34.60 41.77 5.23
CA VAL A 10 34.18 42.84 4.30
C VAL A 10 32.93 42.39 3.55
N THR A 11 31.97 43.32 3.43
CA THR A 11 30.60 43.17 2.93
C THR A 11 30.40 44.00 1.63
N ILE A 12 29.57 43.47 0.68
CA ILE A 12 28.63 44.15 -0.28
C ILE A 12 29.27 45.12 -1.34
N SER A 13 29.01 45.08 -2.66
CA SER A 13 27.73 45.17 -3.42
C SER A 13 27.95 44.94 -4.96
N PRO A 14 26.88 44.86 -5.79
CA PRO A 14 26.87 44.30 -7.14
C PRO A 14 26.92 45.35 -8.27
N HIS A 15 27.29 44.94 -9.49
CA HIS A 15 26.74 45.53 -10.72
C HIS A 15 27.11 44.78 -12.02
N ARG A 16 26.14 44.85 -12.95
CA ARG A 16 26.21 44.80 -14.42
C ARG A 16 26.02 43.45 -15.10
N GLY A 17 24.90 43.41 -15.83
CA GLY A 17 24.46 42.30 -16.66
C GLY A 17 25.14 42.24 -18.03
N ILE A 18 24.90 41.11 -18.68
CA ILE A 18 25.23 40.85 -20.08
C ILE A 18 23.98 40.28 -20.72
N VAL A 19 23.54 40.97 -21.78
CA VAL A 19 22.53 40.59 -22.76
C VAL A 19 23.27 40.06 -24.00
N CYS A 20 22.55 39.31 -24.85
CA CYS A 20 22.88 38.74 -26.17
C CYS A 20 23.29 37.25 -26.10
N SER A 21 22.80 36.34 -26.95
CA SER A 21 21.87 36.41 -28.09
C SER A 21 21.53 34.96 -28.50
N ARG A 22 20.26 34.68 -28.82
CA ARG A 22 19.79 33.39 -29.38
C ARG A 22 20.20 33.27 -30.85
N PRO A 23 20.62 32.10 -31.36
CA PRO A 23 20.59 31.84 -32.79
C PRO A 23 19.24 31.26 -33.22
N LEU A 24 18.69 31.85 -34.27
CA LEU A 24 17.59 31.36 -35.11
C LEU A 24 17.91 29.97 -35.65
N VAL A 25 16.98 29.02 -35.55
CA VAL A 25 16.97 27.81 -36.41
C VAL A 25 15.89 28.01 -37.46
N ALA A 26 16.32 28.06 -38.72
CA ALA A 26 15.48 28.26 -39.89
C ALA A 26 14.72 26.96 -40.23
N VAL A 27 13.42 27.11 -40.46
CA VAL A 27 12.52 26.07 -40.96
C VAL A 27 12.57 26.08 -42.48
N LEU A 28 12.94 24.95 -43.09
CA LEU A 28 12.92 24.75 -44.55
C LEU A 28 11.74 23.84 -44.90
N ILE A 29 10.73 24.43 -45.54
CA ILE A 29 9.54 23.78 -46.09
C ILE A 29 9.86 23.35 -47.52
N PHE A 30 9.80 22.06 -47.82
CA PHE A 30 9.78 21.57 -49.20
C PHE A 30 8.34 21.24 -49.61
N THR A 31 7.84 21.95 -50.62
CA THR A 31 6.62 21.63 -51.34
C THR A 31 7.01 20.94 -52.65
N LEU A 32 6.38 19.80 -52.96
CA LEU A 32 6.28 19.35 -54.35
C LEU A 32 4.91 18.69 -54.58
N PHE A 33 4.13 19.36 -55.42
CA PHE A 33 2.90 18.87 -56.02
C PHE A 33 3.23 17.88 -57.15
N ALA A 34 2.48 16.78 -57.22
CA ALA A 34 2.23 16.07 -58.48
C ALA A 34 0.76 15.64 -58.51
N VAL A 35 0.02 16.22 -59.45
CA VAL A 35 -1.38 15.89 -59.80
C VAL A 35 -1.35 15.25 -61.19
N LEU A 36 -1.98 14.08 -61.32
CA LEU A 36 -2.68 13.56 -62.51
C LEU A 36 -3.33 12.22 -62.09
N ALA A 37 -4.52 11.77 -62.50
CA ALA A 37 -5.82 12.30 -62.90
C ALA A 37 -6.73 11.05 -63.08
N CYS A 38 -7.95 11.06 -62.50
CA CYS A 38 -9.22 10.35 -62.82
C CYS A 38 -9.23 8.95 -63.50
N ALA A 39 -10.11 7.96 -63.24
CA ALA A 39 -11.31 7.65 -62.42
C ALA A 39 -11.79 6.21 -62.86
N PRO A 40 -12.96 5.62 -62.49
CA PRO A 40 -13.84 5.74 -61.32
C PRO A 40 -14.20 4.38 -60.63
N ALA A 41 -14.73 4.51 -59.40
CA ALA A 41 -15.78 3.74 -58.73
C ALA A 41 -15.78 2.19 -58.74
N HIS A 42 -15.71 1.59 -57.55
CA HIS A 42 -16.75 0.70 -57.00
C HIS A 42 -16.65 0.63 -55.47
N ALA A 43 -17.82 0.44 -54.87
CA ALA A 43 -18.21 0.74 -53.48
C ALA A 43 -17.52 -0.09 -52.39
N ALA A 44 -17.32 0.51 -51.20
CA ALA A 44 -17.67 -0.09 -49.90
C ALA A 44 -17.49 0.92 -48.75
N ALA A 45 -18.60 1.16 -48.04
CA ALA A 45 -18.79 1.65 -46.67
C ALA A 45 -17.65 2.40 -45.96
N ALA A 46 -17.91 3.69 -45.70
CA ALA A 46 -17.24 4.47 -44.66
C ALA A 46 -17.68 4.00 -43.26
N ALA A 47 -16.72 3.64 -42.41
CA ALA A 47 -16.90 3.54 -40.97
C ALA A 47 -15.74 4.28 -40.28
N SER A 48 -16.08 5.33 -39.54
CA SER A 48 -15.16 6.07 -38.66
C SER A 48 -14.45 5.14 -37.68
N PRO A 49 -13.18 5.40 -37.31
CA PRO A 49 -12.59 4.74 -36.16
C PRO A 49 -13.18 5.35 -34.90
N GLN A 50 -14.17 4.69 -34.32
CA GLN A 50 -14.59 4.94 -32.95
C GLN A 50 -13.49 4.44 -32.02
N HIS A 51 -13.06 5.33 -31.13
CA HIS A 51 -12.34 5.02 -29.91
C HIS A 51 -13.05 3.89 -29.17
N ALA A 52 -12.46 2.70 -29.17
CA ALA A 52 -12.85 1.62 -28.28
C ALA A 52 -12.19 1.87 -26.91
N ASP A 53 -12.92 2.61 -26.09
CA ASP A 53 -12.73 2.69 -24.66
C ASP A 53 -12.84 1.28 -24.08
N SER A 54 -11.70 0.67 -23.77
CA SER A 54 -11.62 -0.66 -23.17
C SER A 54 -11.55 -0.49 -21.67
N GLN A 55 -12.70 -0.29 -21.03
CA GLN A 55 -12.87 -0.53 -19.60
C GLN A 55 -12.46 -1.99 -19.28
N PRO A 56 -11.58 -2.24 -18.29
CA PRO A 56 -11.40 -3.58 -17.78
C PRO A 56 -12.53 -3.90 -16.78
N THR A 57 -13.67 -4.38 -17.29
CA THR A 57 -14.71 -5.03 -16.49
C THR A 57 -14.43 -6.53 -16.38
N THR A 58 -13.54 -6.90 -15.47
CA THR A 58 -13.57 -8.14 -14.67
C THR A 58 -12.37 -8.15 -13.73
N THR A 59 -12.58 -7.75 -12.48
CA THR A 59 -11.61 -7.87 -11.39
C THR A 59 -11.42 -9.36 -11.08
N SER A 60 -10.43 -9.99 -11.74
CA SER A 60 -9.87 -11.23 -11.22
C SER A 60 -9.38 -10.98 -9.79
N PRO A 61 -9.72 -11.83 -8.80
CA PRO A 61 -9.17 -11.69 -7.45
C PRO A 61 -7.65 -11.70 -7.56
N GLN A 62 -7.00 -10.65 -7.05
CA GLN A 62 -5.56 -10.50 -7.17
C GLN A 62 -4.88 -11.60 -6.33
N THR A 63 -4.24 -12.53 -7.01
CA THR A 63 -3.69 -13.76 -6.43
C THR A 63 -2.37 -13.50 -5.70
N SER A 64 -2.20 -14.05 -4.49
CA SER A 64 -0.87 -14.12 -3.87
C SER A 64 0.06 -14.94 -4.75
N LYS A 65 1.26 -14.42 -5.03
CA LYS A 65 2.30 -15.10 -5.80
C LYS A 65 3.38 -15.59 -4.85
N PHE A 66 3.85 -16.81 -5.07
CA PHE A 66 5.01 -17.33 -4.36
C PHE A 66 6.23 -17.26 -5.27
N THR A 67 7.33 -16.71 -4.77
CA THR A 67 8.58 -16.55 -5.51
C THR A 67 9.72 -17.15 -4.72
N ARG A 68 10.61 -17.87 -5.40
CA ARG A 68 11.83 -18.42 -4.80
C ARG A 68 13.04 -17.73 -5.40
N TRP A 69 13.68 -16.89 -4.61
CA TRP A 69 14.90 -16.21 -4.99
C TRP A 69 16.11 -17.11 -4.72
N SER A 70 17.08 -17.11 -5.63
CA SER A 70 18.46 -17.44 -5.28
C SER A 70 18.98 -16.33 -4.37
N ARG A 71 18.79 -16.50 -3.06
CA ARG A 71 19.12 -15.49 -2.04
C ARG A 71 20.62 -15.41 -1.78
N ALA A 72 21.10 -14.21 -1.51
CA ALA A 72 22.51 -13.93 -1.24
C ALA A 72 23.44 -14.60 -2.27
N THR A 73 23.14 -14.39 -3.56
CA THR A 73 23.94 -14.84 -4.70
C THR A 73 25.18 -13.95 -4.84
N ASN A 74 26.00 -13.93 -3.78
CA ASN A 74 27.06 -12.95 -3.60
C ASN A 74 28.46 -13.50 -3.91
N THR A 75 28.56 -14.69 -4.50
CA THR A 75 29.83 -15.29 -4.92
C THR A 75 29.75 -15.73 -6.37
N ARG A 76 30.91 -15.83 -7.03
CA ARG A 76 30.99 -16.28 -8.43
C ARG A 76 30.41 -17.67 -8.61
N GLU A 77 30.70 -18.56 -7.67
CA GLU A 77 30.16 -19.92 -7.63
C GLU A 77 28.63 -19.93 -7.57
N ARG A 78 28.03 -19.17 -6.64
CA ARG A 78 26.57 -19.09 -6.51
C ARG A 78 25.93 -18.44 -7.72
N LEU A 79 26.55 -17.40 -8.29
CA LEU A 79 26.05 -16.74 -9.49
C LEU A 79 26.06 -17.71 -10.68
N SER A 80 27.15 -18.44 -10.89
CA SER A 80 27.24 -19.45 -11.94
C SER A 80 26.20 -20.55 -11.75
N ALA A 81 25.98 -21.01 -10.51
CA ALA A 81 24.98 -22.02 -10.20
C ALA A 81 23.56 -21.51 -10.46
N ALA A 82 23.23 -20.30 -10.00
CA ALA A 82 21.92 -19.68 -10.20
C ALA A 82 21.61 -19.43 -11.68
N LEU A 83 22.64 -19.10 -12.47
CA LEU A 83 22.50 -18.87 -13.91
C LEU A 83 22.61 -20.13 -14.76
N SER A 84 22.82 -21.31 -14.16
CA SER A 84 22.85 -22.58 -14.88
C SER A 84 21.48 -22.95 -15.45
N GLY A 85 21.47 -23.57 -16.63
CA GLY A 85 20.25 -23.94 -17.35
C GLY A 85 19.50 -22.76 -18.00
N ASP A 86 18.36 -23.09 -18.60
CA ASP A 86 17.59 -22.17 -19.47
C ASP A 86 16.27 -21.68 -18.86
N GLN A 87 15.92 -22.15 -17.66
CA GLN A 87 14.68 -21.75 -16.99
C GLN A 87 14.75 -20.30 -16.46
N PRO A 88 13.61 -19.58 -16.39
CA PRO A 88 13.55 -18.29 -15.72
C PRO A 88 14.02 -18.38 -14.27
N VAL A 89 14.81 -17.41 -13.83
CA VAL A 89 15.42 -17.42 -12.49
C VAL A 89 15.26 -16.07 -11.79
N PHE A 90 15.01 -16.13 -10.49
CA PHE A 90 15.00 -14.99 -9.59
C PHE A 90 16.33 -14.94 -8.84
N VAL A 91 17.12 -13.89 -9.06
CA VAL A 91 18.44 -13.72 -8.43
C VAL A 91 18.38 -12.54 -7.47
N GLU A 92 18.76 -12.77 -6.21
CA GLU A 92 18.98 -11.70 -5.23
C GLU A 92 20.47 -11.61 -4.89
N ALA A 93 21.00 -10.38 -4.94
CA ALA A 93 22.38 -10.09 -4.58
C ALA A 93 22.46 -8.89 -3.65
N ASP A 94 23.28 -9.01 -2.60
CA ASP A 94 23.58 -7.93 -1.67
C ASP A 94 24.76 -7.10 -2.19
N VAL A 95 24.61 -5.78 -2.25
CA VAL A 95 25.64 -4.87 -2.78
C VAL A 95 26.19 -3.99 -1.67
N VAL A 96 27.51 -4.00 -1.51
CA VAL A 96 28.29 -3.18 -0.57
C VAL A 96 29.35 -2.38 -1.33
N LEU A 97 29.90 -1.35 -0.68
CA LEU A 97 31.04 -0.59 -1.21
C LEU A 97 32.34 -1.13 -0.63
N ASP A 98 33.31 -1.46 -1.48
CA ASP A 98 34.67 -1.81 -1.08
C ASP A 98 35.67 -1.01 -1.92
N ASN A 99 36.54 -0.22 -1.27
CA ASN A 99 37.55 0.61 -1.93
C ASN A 99 37.02 1.48 -3.08
N GLY A 100 35.80 2.03 -2.93
CA GLY A 100 35.14 2.85 -3.95
C GLY A 100 34.47 2.06 -5.08
N ILE A 101 34.46 0.72 -5.01
CA ILE A 101 33.88 -0.15 -6.02
C ILE A 101 32.64 -0.84 -5.43
N PRO A 102 31.50 -0.86 -6.14
CA PRO A 102 30.33 -1.62 -5.72
C PRO A 102 30.56 -3.11 -6.00
N VAL A 103 30.54 -3.91 -4.94
CA VAL A 103 30.82 -5.35 -4.99
C VAL A 103 29.69 -6.15 -4.33
N LEU A 104 29.62 -7.45 -4.62
CA LEU A 104 28.67 -8.31 -3.94
C LEU A 104 29.18 -8.63 -2.52
N GLN A 105 28.29 -8.60 -1.54
CA GLN A 105 28.67 -8.75 -0.13
C GLN A 105 29.22 -10.17 0.13
N PRO A 106 30.53 -10.33 0.39
CA PRO A 106 31.11 -11.65 0.54
C PRO A 106 30.60 -12.34 1.81
N PRO A 107 30.62 -13.69 1.86
CA PRO A 107 30.46 -14.42 3.10
C PRO A 107 31.45 -13.94 4.17
N ARG A 108 31.07 -14.06 5.45
CA ARG A 108 31.93 -13.64 6.57
C ARG A 108 33.31 -14.29 6.48
N GLY A 109 34.36 -13.49 6.65
CA GLY A 109 35.75 -13.95 6.62
C GLY A 109 36.31 -14.23 5.23
N ARG A 110 35.61 -13.83 4.15
CA ARG A 110 36.09 -13.94 2.77
C ARG A 110 36.19 -12.57 2.11
N LEU A 111 37.07 -12.46 1.12
CA LEU A 111 37.10 -11.34 0.20
C LEU A 111 35.97 -11.48 -0.83
N TRP A 112 35.55 -10.36 -1.42
CA TRP A 112 34.63 -10.37 -2.56
C TRP A 112 35.32 -10.93 -3.81
N ASP A 113 34.56 -11.62 -4.65
CA ASP A 113 35.06 -12.23 -5.90
C ASP A 113 34.21 -11.84 -7.13
N VAL A 114 33.19 -11.00 -6.94
CA VAL A 114 32.28 -10.48 -7.97
C VAL A 114 31.97 -9.01 -7.71
N THR A 115 32.17 -8.17 -8.73
CA THR A 115 31.73 -6.77 -8.73
C THR A 115 30.27 -6.65 -9.16
N LEU A 116 29.58 -5.55 -8.83
CA LEU A 116 28.23 -5.30 -9.35
C LEU A 116 28.21 -5.23 -10.88
N ASN A 117 29.24 -4.64 -11.49
CA ASN A 117 29.36 -4.56 -12.95
C ASN A 117 29.44 -5.95 -13.58
N GLU A 118 30.25 -6.84 -12.99
CA GLU A 118 30.34 -8.22 -13.44
C GLU A 118 29.02 -8.99 -13.28
N LEU A 119 28.33 -8.82 -12.15
CA LEU A 119 26.98 -9.38 -11.96
C LEU A 119 26.05 -8.93 -13.08
N LEU A 120 25.95 -7.61 -13.31
CA LEU A 120 25.06 -7.02 -14.30
C LEU A 120 25.39 -7.49 -15.71
N TYR A 121 26.67 -7.56 -16.07
CA TYR A 121 27.10 -8.13 -17.33
C TYR A 121 26.61 -9.58 -17.48
N GLN A 122 26.82 -10.45 -16.50
CA GLN A 122 26.43 -11.85 -16.61
C GLN A 122 24.90 -12.05 -16.71
N VAL A 123 24.11 -11.31 -15.93
CA VAL A 123 22.65 -11.49 -15.93
C VAL A 123 21.98 -10.87 -17.16
N THR A 124 22.52 -9.78 -17.71
CA THR A 124 21.95 -9.09 -18.89
C THR A 124 22.29 -9.80 -20.21
N GLN A 125 23.31 -10.68 -20.21
CA GLN A 125 23.63 -11.58 -21.33
C GLN A 125 22.66 -12.78 -21.44
N LYS A 126 21.69 -12.90 -20.51
CA LYS A 126 20.66 -13.94 -20.51
C LYS A 126 19.30 -13.29 -20.81
N PRO A 127 19.04 -12.92 -22.08
CA PRO A 127 17.89 -12.09 -22.44
C PRO A 127 16.57 -12.72 -21.97
N LYS A 128 15.78 -11.92 -21.25
CA LYS A 128 14.44 -12.24 -20.76
C LYS A 128 14.33 -13.53 -19.94
N ARG A 129 15.41 -13.88 -19.22
CA ARG A 129 15.43 -15.03 -18.30
C ARG A 129 15.56 -14.66 -16.83
N VAL A 130 16.25 -13.57 -16.51
CA VAL A 130 16.58 -13.21 -15.12
C VAL A 130 15.66 -12.12 -14.59
N THR A 131 15.01 -12.39 -13.45
CA THR A 131 14.48 -11.35 -12.55
C THR A 131 15.54 -11.04 -11.50
N LEU A 132 16.03 -9.81 -11.44
CA LEU A 132 17.11 -9.41 -10.53
C LEU A 132 16.58 -8.56 -9.38
N LYS A 133 17.00 -8.86 -8.16
CA LYS A 133 16.83 -8.02 -6.98
C LYS A 133 18.19 -7.62 -6.41
N LEU A 134 18.47 -6.33 -6.42
CA LEU A 134 19.66 -5.76 -5.82
C LEU A 134 19.30 -5.22 -4.44
N ASN A 135 19.94 -5.76 -3.41
CA ASN A 135 19.79 -5.32 -2.03
C ASN A 135 20.95 -4.38 -1.67
N LEU A 136 20.71 -3.06 -1.69
CA LEU A 136 21.73 -2.06 -1.38
C LEU A 136 21.91 -1.96 0.14
N ARG A 137 23.13 -2.22 0.61
CA ARG A 137 23.40 -2.49 2.03
C ARG A 137 23.89 -1.27 2.82
N SER A 138 24.10 -0.12 2.17
CA SER A 138 24.54 1.11 2.84
C SER A 138 24.19 2.35 2.02
N THR A 139 24.33 3.55 2.61
CA THR A 139 24.07 4.81 1.86
C THR A 139 25.24 5.14 0.92
N GLU A 140 26.44 4.75 1.30
CA GLU A 140 27.70 5.03 0.62
C GLU A 140 27.82 4.26 -0.70
N VAL A 141 27.20 3.08 -0.80
CA VAL A 141 27.23 2.30 -2.05
C VAL A 141 26.34 2.88 -3.13
N LEU A 142 25.35 3.70 -2.75
CA LEU A 142 24.29 4.09 -3.67
C LEU A 142 24.85 4.84 -4.92
N PRO A 143 25.72 5.86 -4.83
CA PRO A 143 26.18 6.59 -6.01
C PRO A 143 26.88 5.68 -7.02
N GLU A 144 27.77 4.82 -6.53
CA GLU A 144 28.53 3.90 -7.37
C GLU A 144 27.64 2.79 -7.96
N ALA A 145 26.75 2.21 -7.16
CA ALA A 145 25.83 1.18 -7.63
C ALA A 145 24.89 1.70 -8.73
N PHE A 146 24.34 2.90 -8.55
CA PHE A 146 23.47 3.51 -9.54
C PHE A 146 24.24 3.95 -10.80
N GLY A 147 25.50 4.40 -10.66
CA GLY A 147 26.39 4.67 -11.79
C GLY A 147 26.59 3.45 -12.68
N VAL A 148 26.84 2.28 -12.09
CA VAL A 148 26.96 1.02 -12.84
C VAL A 148 25.62 0.59 -13.44
N LEU A 149 24.51 0.73 -12.70
CA LEU A 149 23.18 0.38 -13.18
C LEU A 149 22.74 1.19 -14.41
N MET A 150 23.09 2.48 -14.48
CA MET A 150 22.70 3.37 -15.58
C MET A 150 23.29 2.97 -16.94
N VAL A 151 24.41 2.26 -16.95
CA VAL A 151 25.09 1.82 -18.19
C VAL A 151 24.87 0.34 -18.50
N ALA A 152 24.19 -0.40 -17.61
CA ALA A 152 23.88 -1.80 -17.82
C ALA A 152 22.64 -1.97 -18.72
N LEU A 153 22.63 -3.02 -19.54
CA LEU A 153 21.50 -3.40 -20.42
C LEU A 153 20.36 -4.05 -19.63
N THR A 154 19.87 -3.35 -18.60
CA THR A 154 18.84 -3.85 -17.67
C THR A 154 17.51 -4.14 -18.36
N GLU A 155 17.27 -3.59 -19.55
CA GLU A 155 16.16 -3.93 -20.42
C GLU A 155 16.17 -5.40 -20.88
N ASN A 156 17.30 -6.09 -20.81
CA ASN A 156 17.38 -7.53 -21.08
C ASN A 156 16.85 -8.38 -19.91
N LEU A 157 16.62 -7.80 -18.74
CA LEU A 157 16.02 -8.51 -17.62
C LEU A 157 14.53 -8.77 -17.86
N VAL A 158 13.99 -9.78 -17.17
CA VAL A 158 12.54 -9.97 -17.02
C VAL A 158 11.96 -8.86 -16.17
N ASP A 159 12.61 -8.60 -15.02
CA ASP A 159 12.25 -7.53 -14.11
C ASP A 159 13.44 -7.14 -13.23
N LEU A 160 13.43 -5.90 -12.73
CA LEU A 160 14.46 -5.35 -11.85
C LEU A 160 13.83 -4.84 -10.57
N TRP A 161 14.33 -5.33 -9.44
CA TRP A 161 13.95 -4.89 -8.11
C TRP A 161 15.16 -4.21 -7.47
N ILE A 162 14.98 -2.97 -7.02
CA ILE A 162 15.99 -2.23 -6.28
C ILE A 162 15.50 -2.11 -4.85
N HIS A 163 16.19 -2.76 -3.93
CA HIS A 163 15.76 -2.93 -2.56
C HIS A 163 16.71 -2.28 -1.57
N ALA A 164 16.14 -1.66 -0.53
CA ALA A 164 16.87 -1.25 0.66
C ALA A 164 15.96 -1.22 1.90
N ASP A 165 16.56 -1.49 3.05
CA ASP A 165 15.94 -1.17 4.35
C ASP A 165 16.24 0.30 4.67
N VAL A 166 15.23 1.15 4.53
CA VAL A 166 15.35 2.62 4.61
C VAL A 166 14.68 3.23 5.85
N LEU A 167 13.90 2.43 6.58
CA LEU A 167 13.22 2.86 7.81
C LEU A 167 13.63 2.01 9.02
N SER A 168 13.57 2.62 10.20
CA SER A 168 13.88 1.95 11.46
C SER A 168 12.81 0.92 11.82
N GLY A 169 13.22 -0.32 12.00
CA GLY A 169 12.40 -1.40 12.54
C GLY A 169 12.83 -1.80 13.95
N SER A 170 12.53 -3.03 14.36
CA SER A 170 12.97 -3.60 15.64
C SER A 170 14.48 -3.80 15.75
N ALA A 171 15.24 -3.67 14.65
CA ALA A 171 16.71 -3.70 14.66
C ALA A 171 17.36 -2.33 14.84
N GLY A 172 16.58 -1.24 14.91
CA GLY A 172 17.10 0.12 15.09
C GLY A 172 17.31 0.85 13.77
N LYS A 173 18.36 1.69 13.70
CA LYS A 173 18.64 2.57 12.56
C LYS A 173 18.76 1.77 11.25
N PRO A 174 18.15 2.23 10.14
CA PRO A 174 18.31 1.58 8.84
C PRO A 174 19.74 1.78 8.30
N PRO A 175 20.24 0.82 7.50
CA PRO A 175 21.55 0.95 6.85
C PRO A 175 21.57 2.00 5.73
N VAL A 176 20.42 2.30 5.12
CA VAL A 176 20.31 3.21 3.97
C VAL A 176 19.46 4.42 4.34
N GLU A 177 19.93 5.62 3.99
CA GLU A 177 19.17 6.86 4.18
C GLU A 177 18.05 6.96 3.14
N ALA A 178 16.82 7.15 3.62
CA ALA A 178 15.61 7.05 2.82
C ALA A 178 15.55 8.04 1.65
N ASN A 179 15.84 9.33 1.88
CA ASN A 179 15.70 10.34 0.82
C ASN A 179 16.76 10.17 -0.28
N SER A 180 17.96 9.76 0.09
CA SER A 180 19.05 9.45 -0.85
C SER A 180 18.70 8.24 -1.70
N PHE A 181 18.16 7.18 -1.10
CA PHE A 181 17.66 6.02 -1.84
C PHE A 181 16.52 6.39 -2.79
N MET A 182 15.51 7.12 -2.33
CA MET A 182 14.38 7.55 -3.16
C MET A 182 14.84 8.43 -4.34
N ARG A 183 15.75 9.38 -4.09
CA ARG A 183 16.27 10.27 -5.13
C ARG A 183 17.08 9.53 -6.19
N MET A 184 17.89 8.55 -5.80
CA MET A 184 18.78 7.86 -6.75
C MET A 184 18.14 6.66 -7.44
N SER A 185 17.10 6.07 -6.85
CA SER A 185 16.26 5.07 -7.53
C SER A 185 15.29 5.68 -8.55
N SER A 186 15.00 6.98 -8.43
CA SER A 186 14.17 7.77 -9.35
C SER A 186 14.31 7.43 -10.84
N PRO A 187 15.52 7.41 -11.45
CA PRO A 187 15.66 7.26 -12.89
C PRO A 187 15.24 5.87 -13.39
N PHE A 188 15.14 4.89 -12.50
CA PHE A 188 14.71 3.53 -12.83
C PHE A 188 13.19 3.38 -12.76
N HIS A 189 12.46 4.39 -12.32
CA HIS A 189 11.01 4.40 -12.31
C HIS A 189 10.43 4.72 -13.71
N PRO A 190 9.37 4.05 -14.21
CA PRO A 190 8.62 2.92 -13.63
C PRO A 190 9.16 1.53 -13.98
N PHE A 191 10.31 1.45 -14.66
CA PHE A 191 10.87 0.19 -15.16
C PHE A 191 11.25 -0.80 -14.05
N ALA A 192 11.83 -0.32 -12.95
CA ALA A 192 12.17 -1.11 -11.78
C ALA A 192 11.08 -1.05 -10.69
N ILE A 193 10.94 -2.13 -9.94
CA ILE A 193 10.22 -2.14 -8.67
C ILE A 193 11.13 -1.55 -7.60
N ILE A 194 10.70 -0.45 -6.99
CA ILE A 194 11.40 0.14 -5.86
C ILE A 194 10.87 -0.52 -4.58
N SER A 195 11.69 -1.38 -3.99
CA SER A 195 11.33 -2.17 -2.82
C SER A 195 11.88 -1.54 -1.54
N LEU A 196 11.01 -1.15 -0.63
CA LEU A 196 11.35 -0.48 0.62
C LEU A 196 11.10 -1.43 1.80
N GLY A 197 12.03 -1.46 2.76
CA GLY A 197 11.88 -2.26 3.97
C GLY A 197 12.20 -1.51 5.25
N TRP A 198 11.95 -2.19 6.36
CA TRP A 198 12.40 -1.79 7.69
C TRP A 198 13.52 -2.71 8.15
N ASN A 199 14.50 -2.14 8.84
CA ASN A 199 15.54 -2.92 9.49
C ASN A 199 14.97 -3.67 10.72
N THR A 200 14.69 -4.97 10.61
CA THR A 200 13.93 -5.76 11.61
C THR A 200 14.70 -6.95 12.17
N LYS A 201 14.37 -7.32 13.40
CA LYS A 201 14.72 -8.59 14.07
C LYS A 201 13.50 -9.55 14.07
N PRO A 202 13.69 -10.86 14.28
CA PRO A 202 12.62 -11.87 14.25
C PRO A 202 11.43 -11.62 15.16
N LYS A 203 11.61 -10.89 16.25
CA LYS A 203 10.56 -10.63 17.25
C LYS A 203 10.06 -9.19 17.14
N GLY A 204 8.74 -9.01 17.20
CA GLY A 204 8.09 -7.71 17.30
C GLY A 204 6.90 -7.57 16.37
N ALA A 205 6.50 -6.32 16.14
CA ALA A 205 5.46 -5.91 15.22
C ALA A 205 5.81 -4.55 14.61
N TYR A 206 5.18 -4.22 13.49
CA TYR A 206 5.22 -2.90 12.89
C TYR A 206 4.25 -1.99 13.66
N SER A 207 4.76 -0.90 14.22
CA SER A 207 3.94 0.09 14.89
C SER A 207 3.21 1.00 13.89
N TRP A 208 2.16 1.69 14.36
CA TRP A 208 1.47 2.69 13.54
C TRP A 208 2.42 3.79 13.03
N GLY A 209 3.33 4.27 13.88
CA GLY A 209 4.32 5.25 13.47
C GLY A 209 5.28 4.73 12.38
N GLN A 210 5.60 3.43 12.39
CA GLN A 210 6.46 2.82 11.36
C GLN A 210 5.76 2.71 10.01
N VAL A 211 4.51 2.25 9.97
CA VAL A 211 3.75 2.18 8.71
C VAL A 211 3.36 3.57 8.21
N GLU A 212 3.05 4.51 9.11
CA GLU A 212 2.80 5.91 8.75
C GLU A 212 4.04 6.53 8.09
N SER A 213 5.23 6.32 8.66
CA SER A 213 6.48 6.82 8.10
C SER A 213 6.74 6.28 6.70
N MET A 214 6.44 4.99 6.45
CA MET A 214 6.54 4.39 5.13
C MET A 214 5.52 4.97 4.15
N ALA A 215 4.25 5.09 4.55
CA ALA A 215 3.22 5.70 3.73
C ALA A 215 3.63 7.12 3.32
N ARG A 216 4.05 7.96 4.27
CA ARG A 216 4.49 9.34 4.00
C ARG A 216 5.78 9.42 3.18
N LEU A 217 6.70 8.46 3.34
CA LEU A 217 7.92 8.41 2.52
C LEU A 217 7.58 8.27 1.04
N VAL A 218 6.60 7.43 0.71
CA VAL A 218 6.21 7.17 -0.68
C VAL A 218 5.21 8.19 -1.20
N SER A 219 4.16 8.53 -0.43
CA SER A 219 3.09 9.42 -0.89
C SER A 219 3.49 10.89 -0.91
N CYS A 220 4.34 11.31 0.02
CA CYS A 220 4.83 12.70 0.13
C CYS A 220 6.28 12.85 -0.33
N GLY A 221 6.94 11.76 -0.70
CA GLY A 221 8.31 11.78 -1.22
C GLY A 221 8.36 12.39 -2.62
N TYR A 222 9.53 12.89 -2.98
CA TYR A 222 9.85 13.24 -4.35
C TYR A 222 11.04 12.39 -4.83
N PRO A 223 10.96 11.74 -5.99
CA PRO A 223 9.81 11.71 -6.90
C PRO A 223 8.69 10.76 -6.45
N PHE A 224 7.51 10.89 -7.07
CA PHE A 224 6.42 9.93 -6.92
C PHE A 224 6.78 8.61 -7.59
N LEU A 225 6.59 7.49 -6.88
CA LEU A 225 6.87 6.15 -7.37
C LEU A 225 5.56 5.38 -7.57
N SER A 226 5.21 5.04 -8.82
CA SER A 226 4.03 4.24 -9.15
C SER A 226 4.22 2.71 -9.00
N ARG A 227 5.47 2.23 -8.89
CA ARG A 227 5.82 0.80 -8.82
C ARG A 227 6.64 0.49 -7.56
N VAL A 228 5.94 0.34 -6.44
CA VAL A 228 6.54 0.22 -5.10
C VAL A 228 6.21 -1.14 -4.48
N ALA A 229 7.18 -1.71 -3.78
CA ALA A 229 6.99 -2.87 -2.94
C ALA A 229 7.40 -2.60 -1.49
N PHE A 230 6.65 -3.13 -0.53
CA PHE A 230 6.98 -3.06 0.89
C PHE A 230 7.43 -4.44 1.39
N LYS A 231 8.71 -4.58 1.72
CA LYS A 231 9.25 -5.80 2.32
C LYS A 231 8.90 -5.84 3.80
N VAL A 232 8.17 -6.87 4.22
CA VAL A 232 7.82 -7.15 5.61
C VAL A 232 8.37 -8.52 6.02
N ARG A 233 8.81 -8.66 7.27
CA ARG A 233 9.25 -9.94 7.83
C ARG A 233 8.03 -10.77 8.22
N ALA A 234 7.97 -12.02 7.77
CA ALA A 234 6.83 -12.91 7.97
C ALA A 234 6.43 -13.05 9.45
N SER A 235 7.40 -13.19 10.36
CA SER A 235 7.16 -13.34 11.80
C SER A 235 6.44 -12.17 12.47
N MET A 236 6.40 -11.00 11.83
CA MET A 236 5.79 -9.78 12.36
C MET A 236 4.39 -9.52 11.75
N VAL A 237 3.99 -10.24 10.70
CA VAL A 237 2.78 -9.92 9.93
C VAL A 237 1.51 -10.07 10.76
N GLU A 238 1.34 -11.21 11.43
CA GLU A 238 0.13 -11.49 12.22
C GLU A 238 -0.09 -10.43 13.31
N ALA A 239 1.00 -10.08 14.02
CA ALA A 239 0.99 -9.05 15.03
C ALA A 239 0.76 -7.64 14.45
N SER A 240 0.92 -7.44 13.14
CA SER A 240 0.85 -6.14 12.48
C SER A 240 -0.27 -6.04 11.44
N LEU A 241 -1.23 -6.97 11.46
CA LEU A 241 -2.21 -7.11 10.38
C LEU A 241 -3.01 -5.82 10.16
N ALA A 242 -3.39 -5.11 11.23
CA ALA A 242 -4.11 -3.85 11.14
C ALA A 242 -3.27 -2.75 10.48
N GLN A 243 -1.99 -2.63 10.86
CA GLN A 243 -1.05 -1.64 10.35
C GLN A 243 -0.71 -1.89 8.89
N LEU A 244 -0.44 -3.14 8.51
CA LEU A 244 -0.14 -3.53 7.13
C LEU A 244 -1.37 -3.43 6.23
N SER A 245 -2.55 -3.80 6.74
CA SER A 245 -3.81 -3.61 6.01
C SER A 245 -4.07 -2.13 5.76
N TRP A 246 -3.84 -1.26 6.74
CA TRP A 246 -3.97 0.18 6.56
C TRP A 246 -2.96 0.74 5.55
N LEU A 247 -1.70 0.30 5.60
CA LEU A 247 -0.67 0.73 4.64
C LEU A 247 -1.10 0.42 3.20
N LEU A 248 -1.71 -0.75 2.97
CA LEU A 248 -2.25 -1.15 1.68
C LEU A 248 -3.58 -0.46 1.32
N ASP A 249 -4.27 0.19 2.26
CA ASP A 249 -5.42 1.06 1.94
C ASP A 249 -4.91 2.40 1.41
N VAL A 250 -3.89 2.96 2.07
CA VAL A 250 -3.28 4.23 1.68
C VAL A 250 -2.49 4.09 0.37
N MET A 251 -1.92 2.91 0.11
CA MET A 251 -1.10 2.60 -1.06
C MET A 251 -1.65 1.38 -1.82
N PRO A 252 -2.81 1.50 -2.49
CA PRO A 252 -3.53 0.36 -3.06
C PRO A 252 -2.77 -0.36 -4.20
N ASN A 253 -1.88 0.35 -4.89
CA ASN A 253 -1.07 -0.21 -6.00
C ASN A 253 0.27 -0.81 -5.54
N ALA A 254 0.58 -0.77 -4.23
CA ALA A 254 1.83 -1.31 -3.73
C ALA A 254 1.79 -2.84 -3.62
N THR A 255 2.93 -3.48 -3.84
CA THR A 255 3.11 -4.91 -3.57
C THR A 255 3.60 -5.13 -2.14
N LEU A 256 2.95 -6.01 -1.38
CA LEU A 256 3.47 -6.46 -0.08
C LEU A 256 4.36 -7.70 -0.30
N VAL A 257 5.65 -7.59 0.02
CA VAL A 257 6.59 -8.72 -0.04
C VAL A 257 6.76 -9.30 1.35
N VAL A 258 6.21 -10.48 1.58
CA VAL A 258 6.37 -11.24 2.83
C VAL A 258 7.65 -12.05 2.75
N TRP A 259 8.70 -11.55 3.41
CA TRP A 259 10.02 -12.16 3.46
C TRP A 259 10.14 -13.11 4.66
N TYR A 260 10.51 -14.35 4.36
CA TYR A 260 10.78 -15.40 5.34
C TYR A 260 12.29 -15.53 5.49
N ALA A 261 12.81 -15.24 6.68
CA ALA A 261 14.24 -15.33 6.93
C ALA A 261 14.69 -16.80 7.04
N ASP A 262 15.97 -17.05 6.76
CA ASP A 262 16.56 -18.38 6.95
C ASP A 262 16.44 -18.84 8.40
N GLY A 263 15.97 -20.07 8.58
CA GLY A 263 15.79 -20.68 9.90
C GLY A 263 14.60 -20.14 10.71
N GLU A 264 13.78 -19.24 10.17
CA GLU A 264 12.49 -18.89 10.77
C GLU A 264 11.43 -19.93 10.41
N ALA A 265 10.62 -20.35 11.40
CA ALA A 265 9.51 -21.25 11.16
C ALA A 265 8.48 -20.60 10.23
N LEU A 266 8.04 -21.33 9.21
CA LEU A 266 6.93 -20.91 8.38
C LEU A 266 5.65 -20.90 9.21
N ASN A 267 4.93 -19.79 9.18
CA ASN A 267 3.59 -19.68 9.75
C ASN A 267 2.58 -19.57 8.60
N PRO A 268 1.85 -20.65 8.25
CA PRO A 268 0.87 -20.63 7.16
C PRO A 268 -0.28 -19.65 7.42
N ASN A 269 -0.59 -19.36 8.69
CA ASN A 269 -1.63 -18.40 9.07
C ASN A 269 -1.34 -16.99 8.56
N VAL A 270 -0.07 -16.65 8.31
CA VAL A 270 0.32 -15.34 7.75
C VAL A 270 -0.37 -15.10 6.40
N THR A 271 -0.32 -16.10 5.51
CA THR A 271 -0.91 -16.02 4.17
C THR A 271 -2.43 -15.90 4.27
N HIS A 272 -3.05 -16.76 5.07
CA HIS A 272 -4.51 -16.75 5.26
C HIS A 272 -5.00 -15.44 5.88
N ALA A 273 -4.33 -14.95 6.93
CA ALA A 273 -4.69 -13.70 7.60
C ALA A 273 -4.60 -12.49 6.65
N LEU A 274 -3.55 -12.41 5.82
CA LEU A 274 -3.41 -11.35 4.83
C LEU A 274 -4.47 -11.44 3.74
N ARG A 275 -4.72 -12.63 3.16
CA ARG A 275 -5.76 -12.81 2.13
C ARG A 275 -7.14 -12.46 2.66
N LYS A 276 -7.48 -12.90 3.88
CA LYS A 276 -8.75 -12.57 4.53
C LYS A 276 -8.89 -11.08 4.78
N ALA A 277 -7.82 -10.41 5.24
CA ALA A 277 -7.87 -8.98 5.50
C ALA A 277 -7.85 -8.14 4.21
N ARG A 278 -7.14 -8.62 3.17
CA ARG A 278 -6.78 -7.90 1.95
C ARG A 278 -6.83 -8.82 0.71
N PRO A 279 -8.02 -9.26 0.29
CA PRO A 279 -8.16 -10.20 -0.83
C PRO A 279 -7.69 -9.60 -2.16
N SER A 280 -7.90 -8.29 -2.32
CA SER A 280 -7.54 -7.53 -3.54
C SER A 280 -6.12 -6.97 -3.52
N ALA A 281 -5.24 -7.36 -2.59
CA ALA A 281 -3.87 -6.83 -2.52
C ALA A 281 -2.85 -7.71 -3.25
N HIS A 282 -1.88 -7.07 -3.92
CA HIS A 282 -0.73 -7.74 -4.49
C HIS A 282 0.23 -8.22 -3.39
N ILE A 283 0.24 -9.54 -3.13
CA ILE A 283 1.11 -10.15 -2.12
C ILE A 283 2.10 -11.10 -2.80
N VAL A 284 3.38 -10.93 -2.50
CA VAL A 284 4.47 -11.80 -2.94
C VAL A 284 5.12 -12.44 -1.72
N HIS A 285 5.18 -13.76 -1.67
CA HIS A 285 5.93 -14.49 -0.64
C HIS A 285 7.35 -14.79 -1.14
N ASP A 286 8.35 -14.24 -0.45
CA ASP A 286 9.78 -14.46 -0.68
C ASP A 286 10.26 -15.57 0.27
N LEU A 287 10.26 -16.80 -0.24
CA LEU A 287 10.45 -18.02 0.53
C LEU A 287 11.92 -18.46 0.61
N PRO A 288 12.32 -19.20 1.66
CA PRO A 288 13.65 -19.76 1.74
C PRO A 288 13.80 -20.97 0.80
N HIS A 289 15.05 -21.32 0.48
CA HIS A 289 15.36 -22.27 -0.59
C HIS A 289 14.94 -23.71 -0.26
N ASP A 290 14.98 -24.08 1.01
CA ASP A 290 14.74 -25.41 1.57
C ASP A 290 13.25 -25.72 1.85
N HIS A 291 12.36 -24.75 1.73
CA HIS A 291 10.94 -24.96 2.00
C HIS A 291 10.14 -25.36 0.75
N ARG A 292 9.33 -26.42 0.91
CA ARG A 292 8.36 -26.88 -0.09
C ARG A 292 7.20 -25.90 -0.19
N LEU A 293 6.93 -25.47 -1.42
CA LEU A 293 5.87 -24.53 -1.77
C LEU A 293 4.49 -25.08 -1.41
N GLU A 294 4.36 -26.41 -1.56
CA GLU A 294 3.13 -27.17 -1.37
C GLU A 294 2.47 -26.91 0.00
N ASN A 295 3.25 -26.89 1.09
CA ASN A 295 2.72 -26.73 2.45
C ASN A 295 2.04 -25.37 2.72
N LEU A 296 2.37 -24.31 1.95
CA LEU A 296 1.74 -22.99 2.09
C LEU A 296 0.54 -22.80 1.16
N MET A 297 0.39 -23.67 0.16
CA MET A 297 -0.69 -23.63 -0.80
C MET A 297 -1.85 -24.55 -0.39
N GLU A 298 -1.56 -25.70 0.21
CA GLU A 298 -2.55 -26.73 0.56
C GLU A 298 -3.45 -26.36 1.76
N GLU A 299 -2.95 -25.60 2.74
CA GLU A 299 -3.77 -25.09 3.86
C GLU A 299 -4.54 -23.80 3.53
N ALA A 300 -4.36 -23.25 2.32
CA ALA A 300 -4.79 -21.90 1.97
C ALA A 300 -6.05 -21.83 1.10
N VAL A 301 -6.84 -22.91 1.01
CA VAL A 301 -8.14 -22.94 0.33
C VAL A 301 -9.22 -23.54 1.24
N PRO A 302 -9.87 -22.76 2.09
CA PRO A 302 -11.32 -22.70 2.03
C PRO A 302 -11.68 -21.86 0.79
N GLU A 303 -12.71 -22.27 0.05
CA GLU A 303 -13.37 -21.37 -0.90
C GLU A 303 -13.55 -20.00 -0.23
N MET A 304 -13.33 -18.92 -0.99
CA MET A 304 -13.65 -17.59 -0.49
C MET A 304 -15.16 -17.57 -0.27
N ASP A 305 -15.60 -17.80 0.98
CA ASP A 305 -17.02 -17.83 1.32
C ASP A 305 -17.66 -16.57 0.72
N ALA A 306 -18.78 -16.73 0.02
CA ALA A 306 -19.52 -15.62 -0.57
C ALA A 306 -19.88 -14.54 0.48
N GLU A 307 -19.85 -14.89 1.77
CA GLU A 307 -19.96 -13.96 2.90
C GLU A 307 -18.75 -13.02 3.08
N VAL A 308 -17.51 -13.47 2.82
CA VAL A 308 -16.31 -12.63 2.92
C VAL A 308 -16.30 -11.56 1.83
N ALA A 309 -16.77 -11.89 0.62
CA ALA A 309 -16.98 -10.92 -0.46
C ALA A 309 -18.10 -9.92 -0.13
N LYS A 310 -19.17 -10.35 0.57
CA LYS A 310 -20.21 -9.45 1.11
C LYS A 310 -19.71 -8.53 2.23
N HIS A 311 -18.70 -8.92 3.00
CA HIS A 311 -18.10 -8.04 4.02
C HIS A 311 -17.09 -7.03 3.44
N GLU A 312 -16.73 -7.14 2.16
CA GLU A 312 -15.91 -6.13 1.48
C GLU A 312 -16.69 -4.82 1.23
N SER A 313 -18.03 -4.85 1.33
CA SER A 313 -18.91 -3.75 0.90
C SER A 313 -19.41 -2.78 1.97
N ALA A 314 -19.14 -3.00 3.27
CA ALA A 314 -19.38 -1.97 4.29
C ALA A 314 -18.13 -1.09 4.47
N SER A 315 -17.65 -0.47 3.39
CA SER A 315 -16.51 0.44 3.46
C SER A 315 -16.91 1.69 4.23
N ILE A 316 -16.18 2.00 5.29
CA ILE A 316 -16.38 3.23 6.03
C ILE A 316 -15.94 4.42 5.16
N GLY A 317 -16.89 5.29 4.82
CA GLY A 317 -16.67 6.48 4.00
C GLY A 317 -16.02 7.63 4.78
N TRP A 318 -14.73 7.48 5.12
CA TRP A 318 -13.95 8.58 5.69
C TRP A 318 -13.76 9.71 4.67
N SER A 319 -13.85 10.95 5.13
CA SER A 319 -13.56 12.16 4.37
C SER A 319 -12.70 13.10 5.20
N VAL A 320 -11.74 13.76 4.57
CA VAL A 320 -10.93 14.77 5.24
C VAL A 320 -11.77 16.05 5.33
N GLU A 321 -11.84 16.66 6.51
CA GLU A 321 -12.49 17.96 6.66
C GLU A 321 -11.66 19.01 5.92
N ALA A 322 -12.32 19.81 5.08
CA ALA A 322 -11.66 20.82 4.27
C ALA A 322 -11.01 21.88 5.17
N ASN A 323 -9.71 21.74 5.38
CA ASN A 323 -8.84 22.83 5.80
C ASN A 323 -7.71 22.94 4.78
N ASN A 324 -7.80 24.01 4.00
CA ASN A 324 -6.84 24.36 2.97
C ASN A 324 -5.51 24.71 3.64
N THR A 325 -4.38 24.18 3.14
CA THR A 325 -2.95 24.59 3.34
C THR A 325 -1.96 23.59 3.97
N GLY A 326 -2.37 22.38 4.40
CA GLY A 326 -1.43 21.43 5.02
C GLY A 326 -0.43 20.78 4.06
N SER A 327 0.87 20.73 4.43
CA SER A 327 1.87 19.86 3.78
C SER A 327 1.40 18.39 3.80
N CYS A 328 1.65 17.62 2.73
CA CYS A 328 1.35 16.17 2.70
C CYS A 328 1.86 15.42 3.95
N ARG A 329 2.98 15.87 4.53
CA ARG A 329 3.58 15.31 5.76
C ARG A 329 2.69 15.45 7.00
N LYS A 330 1.74 16.37 6.98
CA LYS A 330 0.84 16.68 8.08
C LYS A 330 -0.63 16.36 7.77
N ALA A 331 -0.95 15.92 6.55
CA ALA A 331 -2.30 15.52 6.20
C ALA A 331 -2.71 14.24 6.93
N SER A 332 -4.00 14.14 7.26
CA SER A 332 -4.62 12.90 7.72
C SER A 332 -4.60 11.86 6.61
N LEU A 333 -4.27 10.61 6.94
CA LEU A 333 -4.17 9.50 6.01
C LEU A 333 -5.27 8.49 6.30
N LEU A 334 -6.11 8.26 5.30
CA LEU A 334 -7.34 7.48 5.43
C LEU A 334 -7.10 6.06 4.93
N GLY A 335 -7.52 5.07 5.71
CA GLY A 335 -7.73 3.70 5.26
C GLY A 335 -9.17 3.28 5.49
N ARG A 336 -9.52 2.03 5.15
CA ARG A 336 -10.91 1.54 5.26
C ARG A 336 -11.36 1.44 6.72
N ASN A 337 -10.55 0.74 7.53
CA ASN A 337 -10.89 0.46 8.94
C ASN A 337 -9.90 1.11 9.92
N ALA A 338 -9.10 2.06 9.44
CA ALA A 338 -8.18 2.82 10.25
C ALA A 338 -7.86 4.18 9.62
N VAL A 339 -7.60 5.18 10.45
CA VAL A 339 -7.24 6.55 10.08
C VAL A 339 -6.09 7.00 10.97
N VAL A 340 -5.07 7.60 10.35
CA VAL A 340 -4.02 8.32 11.07
C VAL A 340 -4.29 9.82 10.93
N LEU A 341 -4.57 10.48 12.05
CA LEU A 341 -4.94 11.89 12.10
C LEU A 341 -3.70 12.79 11.99
N GLY A 342 -3.86 13.86 11.21
CA GLY A 342 -2.90 14.93 11.03
C GLY A 342 -3.49 16.28 11.47
N ASP A 343 -3.10 17.34 10.76
CA ASP A 343 -3.55 18.71 11.01
C ASP A 343 -5.00 18.96 10.54
N ASN A 344 -5.56 18.05 9.76
CA ASN A 344 -6.95 18.12 9.30
C ASN A 344 -7.83 17.17 10.11
N GLY A 345 -9.05 17.61 10.40
CA GLY A 345 -10.08 16.73 10.93
C GLY A 345 -10.46 15.67 9.92
N VAL A 346 -11.09 14.61 10.38
CA VAL A 346 -11.64 13.57 9.53
C VAL A 346 -13.07 13.31 9.96
N SER A 347 -13.97 13.22 9.00
CA SER A 347 -15.37 12.93 9.25
C SER A 347 -15.79 11.64 8.55
N MET A 348 -16.75 10.95 9.12
CA MET A 348 -17.41 9.79 8.53
C MET A 348 -18.90 10.05 8.54
N VAL A 349 -19.55 9.91 7.39
CA VAL A 349 -21.00 9.86 7.31
C VAL A 349 -21.43 8.47 7.77
N LEU A 350 -22.15 8.42 8.89
CA LEU A 350 -22.78 7.19 9.34
C LEU A 350 -24.01 6.92 8.45
N PRO A 351 -24.29 5.67 8.05
CA PRO A 351 -25.46 5.32 7.27
C PRO A 351 -26.75 5.60 8.05
N ASP A 352 -27.89 5.66 7.37
CA ASP A 352 -29.17 5.97 8.02
C ASP A 352 -29.57 4.93 9.06
N SER A 353 -29.24 3.65 8.81
CA SER A 353 -29.45 2.53 9.71
C SER A 353 -28.13 1.98 10.24
N TRP A 354 -27.89 2.10 11.54
CA TRP A 354 -26.79 1.44 12.26
C TRP A 354 -27.15 1.29 13.73
N SER A 355 -26.58 0.28 14.41
CA SER A 355 -26.77 0.08 15.85
C SER A 355 -25.50 0.31 16.66
N ASN A 356 -24.36 -0.17 16.16
CA ASN A 356 -23.11 -0.16 16.90
C ASN A 356 -21.96 0.33 16.03
N PHE A 357 -21.20 1.28 16.55
CA PHE A 357 -19.88 1.65 16.06
C PHE A 357 -18.85 1.32 17.14
N GLU A 358 -17.77 0.66 16.75
CA GLU A 358 -16.65 0.33 17.63
C GLU A 358 -15.34 0.77 17.00
N ALA A 359 -14.46 1.39 17.78
CA ALA A 359 -13.11 1.71 17.37
C ALA A 359 -12.12 1.62 18.54
N LYS A 360 -10.85 1.37 18.21
CA LYS A 360 -9.73 1.56 19.12
C LYS A 360 -9.02 2.85 18.78
N LEU A 361 -8.59 3.57 19.81
CA LEU A 361 -7.92 4.86 19.70
C LEU A 361 -6.53 4.72 20.31
N ASP A 362 -5.50 4.99 19.52
CA ASP A 362 -4.12 5.16 19.98
C ASP A 362 -3.81 6.66 19.99
N LEU A 363 -3.77 7.21 21.20
CA LEU A 363 -3.47 8.61 21.50
C LEU A 363 -2.11 8.74 22.22
N THR A 364 -1.24 7.73 22.11
CA THR A 364 0.08 7.76 22.79
C THR A 364 0.91 8.99 22.42
N LYS A 365 0.79 9.45 21.17
CA LYS A 365 1.43 10.66 20.66
C LYS A 365 0.72 11.95 21.13
N PRO A 366 -0.54 12.23 20.76
CA PRO A 366 -1.16 13.53 21.05
C PRO A 366 -1.78 13.66 22.45
N ARG A 367 -2.01 12.54 23.15
CA ARG A 367 -2.68 12.43 24.46
C ARG A 367 -4.15 12.87 24.50
N THR A 368 -4.64 13.57 23.48
CA THR A 368 -6.02 14.04 23.42
C THR A 368 -6.64 13.81 22.05
N LEU A 369 -7.96 13.59 22.03
CA LEU A 369 -8.75 13.55 20.81
C LEU A 369 -10.17 14.03 21.11
N ALA A 370 -10.65 15.01 20.34
CA ALA A 370 -12.04 15.42 20.38
C ALA A 370 -12.85 14.68 19.30
N VAL A 371 -13.93 14.04 19.72
CA VAL A 371 -14.92 13.37 18.88
C VAL A 371 -16.22 14.16 18.95
N SER A 372 -16.89 14.36 17.82
CA SER A 372 -18.15 15.12 17.77
C SER A 372 -19.18 14.48 16.86
N ILE A 373 -20.45 14.59 17.26
CA ILE A 373 -21.63 14.24 16.48
C ILE A 373 -22.55 15.46 16.59
N GLY A 374 -22.85 16.09 15.44
CA GLY A 374 -23.50 17.40 15.42
C GLY A 374 -22.61 18.50 16.04
N ASP A 375 -23.21 19.39 16.84
CA ASP A 375 -22.50 20.49 17.50
C ASP A 375 -21.84 20.10 18.82
N GLU A 376 -22.19 18.93 19.34
CA GLU A 376 -21.65 18.45 20.61
C GLU A 376 -20.27 17.81 20.44
N LYS A 377 -19.46 17.87 21.51
CA LYS A 377 -18.11 17.27 21.54
C LYS A 377 -17.86 16.41 22.78
N LEU A 378 -17.01 15.40 22.64
CA LEU A 378 -16.43 14.56 23.68
C LEU A 378 -14.91 14.63 23.55
N ALA A 379 -14.25 15.21 24.55
CA ALA A 379 -12.79 15.24 24.61
C ALA A 379 -12.28 14.01 25.38
N LEU A 380 -11.50 13.17 24.71
CA LEU A 380 -10.83 12.03 25.31
C LEU A 380 -9.41 12.44 25.68
N GLU A 381 -9.02 12.25 26.95
CA GLU A 381 -7.67 12.55 27.44
C GLU A 381 -7.03 11.29 28.03
N GLY A 382 -5.95 10.82 27.43
CA GLY A 382 -5.28 9.59 27.87
C GLY A 382 -4.39 8.99 26.80
N SER A 383 -4.04 7.71 26.97
CA SER A 383 -3.13 7.01 26.05
C SER A 383 -3.89 6.20 25.01
N CYS A 384 -4.75 5.29 25.43
CA CYS A 384 -5.53 4.47 24.50
C CYS A 384 -6.92 4.20 25.04
N PHE A 385 -7.87 4.12 24.12
CA PHE A 385 -9.27 3.88 24.43
C PHE A 385 -9.89 2.85 23.50
N GLN A 386 -10.86 2.10 24.02
CA GLN A 386 -11.89 1.46 23.21
C GLN A 386 -13.12 2.37 23.25
N LEU A 387 -13.54 2.87 22.09
CA LEU A 387 -14.72 3.72 21.92
C LEU A 387 -15.84 2.87 21.33
N VAL A 388 -17.01 2.90 21.97
CA VAL A 388 -18.23 2.28 21.45
C VAL A 388 -19.32 3.35 21.39
N LEU A 389 -19.99 3.47 20.26
CA LEU A 389 -21.21 4.24 20.10
C LEU A 389 -22.36 3.25 19.87
N ASN A 390 -23.42 3.37 20.66
CA ASN A 390 -24.65 2.60 20.48
C ASN A 390 -25.77 3.56 20.11
N ARG A 391 -26.52 3.26 19.04
CA ARG A 391 -27.67 4.05 18.60
C ARG A 391 -28.98 3.35 18.93
N SER A 392 -29.95 4.11 19.44
CA SER A 392 -31.33 3.70 19.66
C SER A 392 -32.25 4.83 19.18
N GLY A 393 -32.81 4.68 17.98
CA GLY A 393 -33.58 5.75 17.33
C GLY A 393 -32.71 6.97 17.03
N GLN A 394 -33.06 8.11 17.63
CA GLN A 394 -32.29 9.35 17.56
C GLN A 394 -31.30 9.52 18.71
N GLU A 395 -31.25 8.63 19.68
CA GLU A 395 -30.27 8.72 20.76
C GLU A 395 -29.02 7.91 20.42
N VAL A 396 -27.85 8.52 20.60
CA VAL A 396 -26.57 7.82 20.57
C VAL A 396 -25.96 7.88 21.96
N THR A 397 -25.43 6.76 22.46
CA THR A 397 -24.63 6.73 23.67
C THR A 397 -23.20 6.34 23.32
N SER A 398 -22.25 7.26 23.55
CA SER A 398 -20.83 6.96 23.47
C SER A 398 -20.30 6.50 24.81
N ARG A 399 -19.46 5.47 24.80
CA ARG A 399 -18.73 4.97 25.96
C ARG A 399 -17.28 4.77 25.59
N ALA A 400 -16.37 5.27 26.42
CA ALA A 400 -14.93 5.07 26.24
C ALA A 400 -14.32 4.36 27.45
N TRP A 401 -13.59 3.26 27.18
CA TRP A 401 -12.84 2.52 28.18
C TRP A 401 -11.35 2.72 27.96
N PRO A 402 -10.58 3.15 28.97
CA PRO A 402 -9.13 3.13 28.91
C PRO A 402 -8.66 1.70 28.63
N THR A 403 -7.72 1.55 27.71
CA THR A 403 -7.16 0.26 27.35
C THR A 403 -5.65 0.36 27.25
N THR A 404 -4.98 -0.80 27.19
CA THR A 404 -3.56 -0.82 26.92
C THR A 404 -3.32 -0.55 25.44
N CYS A 405 -2.42 0.38 25.16
CA CYS A 405 -1.84 0.53 23.84
C CYS A 405 -1.05 -0.74 23.55
N LYS A 406 -1.69 -1.72 22.90
CA LYS A 406 -1.01 -2.96 22.56
C LYS A 406 0.11 -2.62 21.56
N ASN A 407 1.33 -2.51 22.06
CA ASN A 407 2.51 -2.79 21.25
C ASN A 407 2.50 -4.30 21.05
N HIS A 408 2.12 -4.72 19.86
CA HIS A 408 1.70 -6.08 19.54
C HIS A 408 2.82 -7.11 19.83
N GLY A 409 2.49 -8.15 20.60
CA GLY A 409 3.42 -9.20 21.00
C GLY A 409 2.86 -10.30 21.93
N SER A 410 1.63 -10.20 22.45
CA SER A 410 0.98 -11.36 23.08
C SER A 410 -0.48 -11.52 22.64
N SER A 411 -0.78 -12.70 22.11
CA SER A 411 -2.06 -13.36 22.34
C SER A 411 -2.08 -13.85 23.79
N SER A 412 -2.24 -12.94 24.75
CA SER A 412 -2.75 -13.30 26.05
C SER A 412 -3.92 -12.39 26.40
N SER A 413 -5.09 -13.02 26.38
CA SER A 413 -6.28 -12.60 27.09
C SER A 413 -5.95 -12.47 28.57
N SER A 414 -6.07 -11.26 29.13
CA SER A 414 -6.68 -10.99 30.44
C SER A 414 -6.33 -9.57 30.94
N SER A 415 -6.55 -8.54 30.14
CA SER A 415 -6.87 -7.24 30.76
C SER A 415 -8.31 -7.38 31.21
N LYS A 416 -8.55 -7.49 32.53
CA LYS A 416 -9.90 -7.32 33.11
C LYS A 416 -10.53 -6.12 32.41
N LYS A 417 -11.58 -6.34 31.60
CA LYS A 417 -12.33 -5.23 30.99
C LYS A 417 -12.75 -4.33 32.15
N PRO A 418 -12.45 -3.02 32.13
CA PRO A 418 -12.93 -2.14 33.18
C PRO A 418 -14.46 -2.28 33.21
N THR A 419 -15.00 -2.60 34.39
CA THR A 419 -16.43 -2.92 34.55
C THR A 419 -17.32 -1.72 34.22
N ALA A 420 -16.78 -0.50 34.33
CA ALA A 420 -17.43 0.74 33.95
C ALA A 420 -16.58 1.54 32.94
N PRO A 421 -17.22 2.23 31.97
CA PRO A 421 -16.53 3.17 31.08
C PRO A 421 -15.97 4.35 31.88
N ALA A 422 -14.80 4.85 31.46
CA ALA A 422 -14.25 6.08 32.07
C ALA A 422 -15.02 7.32 31.62
N MET A 423 -15.68 7.25 30.46
CA MET A 423 -16.45 8.35 29.91
C MET A 423 -17.73 7.82 29.28
N VAL A 424 -18.85 8.47 29.58
CA VAL A 424 -20.15 8.23 28.95
C VAL A 424 -20.69 9.57 28.49
N LYS A 425 -21.20 9.63 27.28
CA LYS A 425 -21.92 10.80 26.77
C LYS A 425 -23.09 10.35 25.91
N GLN A 426 -24.23 10.98 26.13
CA GLN A 426 -25.41 10.83 25.30
C GLN A 426 -25.44 11.97 24.28
N TRP A 427 -25.90 11.67 23.08
CA TRP A 427 -25.96 12.58 21.95
C TRP A 427 -27.36 12.48 21.35
N THR A 428 -27.87 13.60 20.86
CA THR A 428 -29.06 13.60 20.02
C THR A 428 -28.61 13.57 18.56
N TYR A 429 -28.93 12.48 17.88
CA TYR A 429 -28.70 12.25 16.46
C TYR A 429 -29.93 12.70 15.68
N GLY A 430 -30.00 14.00 15.38
CA GLY A 430 -31.02 14.63 14.56
C GLY A 430 -30.41 15.11 13.24
N GLU A 431 -31.00 14.70 12.12
CA GLU A 431 -30.47 14.88 10.74
C GLU A 431 -29.07 14.23 10.54
N PRO A 432 -28.65 13.87 9.32
CA PRO A 432 -27.38 13.16 9.13
C PRO A 432 -26.17 14.04 9.49
N ALA A 433 -25.79 14.00 10.77
CA ALA A 433 -24.59 14.65 11.29
C ALA A 433 -23.42 13.64 11.24
N PRO A 434 -22.32 13.97 10.54
CA PRO A 434 -21.20 13.06 10.43
C PRO A 434 -20.50 12.91 11.79
N LEU A 435 -19.99 11.71 12.08
CA LEU A 435 -19.04 11.50 13.17
C LEU A 435 -17.73 12.19 12.78
N LYS A 436 -17.33 13.19 13.55
CA LYS A 436 -16.13 13.99 13.29
C LYS A 436 -15.06 13.71 14.33
N LEU A 437 -13.85 13.48 13.84
CA LEU A 437 -12.61 13.43 14.60
C LEU A 437 -11.86 14.73 14.34
N GLN A 438 -11.70 15.54 15.38
CA GLN A 438 -10.98 16.80 15.26
C GLN A 438 -9.49 16.55 14.95
N PRO A 439 -8.78 17.55 14.38
CA PRO A 439 -7.34 17.47 14.21
C PRO A 439 -6.64 17.03 15.49
N SER A 440 -5.83 15.98 15.39
CA SER A 440 -5.01 15.48 16.49
C SER A 440 -3.80 14.76 15.91
N PRO A 441 -2.74 15.51 15.53
CA PRO A 441 -1.60 14.95 14.82
C PRO A 441 -0.97 13.76 15.54
N GLY A 442 -0.97 12.62 14.86
CA GLY A 442 -0.42 11.36 15.36
C GLY A 442 -1.40 10.48 16.14
N ALA A 443 -2.65 10.89 16.36
CA ALA A 443 -3.70 9.99 16.84
C ALA A 443 -4.03 8.96 15.76
N VAL A 444 -4.32 7.72 16.18
CA VAL A 444 -4.75 6.66 15.29
C VAL A 444 -6.07 6.09 15.75
N VAL A 445 -7.05 6.07 14.84
CA VAL A 445 -8.34 5.40 15.03
C VAL A 445 -8.31 4.14 14.19
N TYR A 446 -8.51 2.96 14.79
CA TYR A 446 -8.31 1.70 14.08
C TYR A 446 -9.21 0.58 14.59
N ALA A 447 -9.19 -0.55 13.88
CA ALA A 447 -10.12 -1.67 14.11
C ALA A 447 -11.57 -1.19 14.11
N VAL A 448 -11.87 -0.23 13.23
CA VAL A 448 -13.16 0.40 13.15
C VAL A 448 -14.16 -0.59 12.57
N ARG A 449 -15.31 -0.72 13.24
CA ARG A 449 -16.40 -1.60 12.86
C ARG A 449 -17.71 -0.85 12.99
N LEU A 450 -18.56 -1.05 12.00
CA LEU A 450 -19.93 -0.56 12.00
C LEU A 450 -20.85 -1.76 11.81
N GLN A 451 -21.89 -1.85 12.62
CA GLN A 451 -22.90 -2.90 12.56
C GLN A 451 -24.25 -2.29 12.24
N ASP A 452 -24.98 -2.97 11.36
CA ASP A 452 -26.38 -2.68 11.08
C ASP A 452 -27.24 -2.93 12.32
N PRO A 453 -28.46 -2.38 12.37
CA PRO A 453 -29.44 -2.80 13.36
C PRO A 453 -29.64 -4.32 13.26
N PRO A 454 -29.87 -5.04 14.38
CA PRO A 454 -30.31 -6.42 14.29
C PRO A 454 -31.54 -6.45 13.37
N GLU A 455 -31.54 -7.32 12.35
CA GLU A 455 -32.75 -7.56 11.55
C GLU A 455 -33.87 -7.89 12.54
N ASP A 456 -34.92 -7.07 12.55
CA ASP A 456 -36.09 -7.38 13.35
C ASP A 456 -36.54 -8.78 12.94
N SER A 457 -36.55 -9.71 13.90
CA SER A 457 -37.19 -11.02 13.79
C SER A 457 -38.72 -10.86 13.77
N THR A 458 -39.23 -9.91 13.00
CA THR A 458 -40.64 -9.71 12.70
C THR A 458 -40.92 -10.17 11.27
N ALA A 459 -40.59 -11.43 10.99
CA ALA A 459 -41.44 -12.24 10.12
C ALA A 459 -42.75 -12.55 10.89
N ALA A 460 -43.51 -11.50 11.21
CA ALA A 460 -44.89 -11.63 11.62
C ALA A 460 -45.68 -12.02 10.36
N ALA A 461 -46.11 -13.27 10.33
CA ALA A 461 -47.18 -13.84 9.52
C ALA A 461 -47.81 -12.90 8.47
N SER A 462 -47.33 -12.96 7.23
CA SER A 462 -48.19 -12.74 6.07
C SER A 462 -48.58 -14.10 5.52
N THR A 463 -49.61 -14.70 6.11
CA THR A 463 -50.39 -15.76 5.48
C THR A 463 -51.08 -15.16 4.26
N VAL A 464 -50.39 -15.18 3.12
CA VAL A 464 -51.04 -14.99 1.81
C VAL A 464 -51.90 -16.22 1.57
N VAL A 465 -53.21 -16.09 1.79
CA VAL A 465 -54.21 -17.05 1.31
C VAL A 465 -54.18 -17.01 -0.22
N PRO A 466 -53.88 -18.12 -0.92
CA PRO A 466 -53.98 -18.13 -2.37
C PRO A 466 -55.46 -18.08 -2.75
N THR A 467 -55.90 -16.95 -3.29
CA THR A 467 -57.23 -16.81 -3.87
C THR A 467 -57.23 -17.56 -5.21
N LEU A 468 -58.00 -18.63 -5.27
CA LEU A 468 -58.20 -19.50 -6.43
C LEU A 468 -58.80 -18.68 -7.59
N LEU A 469 -58.04 -18.45 -8.65
CA LEU A 469 -58.49 -17.78 -9.87
C LEU A 469 -59.23 -18.80 -10.75
N LEU A 470 -60.56 -18.78 -10.72
CA LEU A 470 -61.42 -19.53 -11.62
C LEU A 470 -61.38 -18.88 -13.02
N LEU A 471 -60.77 -19.58 -13.97
CA LEU A 471 -60.81 -19.26 -15.40
C LEU A 471 -62.21 -19.53 -15.96
N PHE A 472 -62.95 -18.47 -16.31
CA PHE A 472 -64.13 -18.55 -17.16
C PHE A 472 -63.70 -18.55 -18.64
N PHE A 473 -63.97 -19.66 -19.34
CA PHE A 473 -63.96 -19.71 -20.80
C PHE A 473 -65.28 -19.13 -21.33
N GLY A 474 -65.18 -18.02 -22.08
CA GLY A 474 -66.27 -17.44 -22.84
C GLY A 474 -65.80 -17.08 -24.23
N VAL A 475 -65.82 -18.04 -25.15
CA VAL A 475 -65.58 -17.85 -26.58
C VAL A 475 -66.90 -17.43 -27.23
N LEU A 476 -66.97 -16.21 -27.75
CA LEU A 476 -68.02 -15.79 -28.68
C LEU A 476 -67.58 -14.60 -29.52
N ALA A 477 -67.13 -14.88 -30.73
CA ALA A 477 -67.36 -14.03 -31.89
C ALA A 477 -67.06 -14.86 -33.14
N VAL A 478 -68.04 -15.03 -34.02
CA VAL A 478 -68.04 -14.40 -35.35
C VAL A 478 -69.37 -14.77 -36.03
N LYS A 479 -70.17 -13.74 -36.29
CA LYS A 479 -71.28 -13.74 -37.25
C LYS A 479 -70.70 -13.27 -38.58
N VAL A 480 -70.88 -14.03 -39.66
CA VAL A 480 -70.84 -13.52 -41.04
C VAL A 480 -72.03 -14.13 -41.81
N PRO A 481 -72.72 -13.36 -42.67
CA PRO A 481 -74.08 -13.67 -43.12
C PRO A 481 -74.18 -14.31 -44.51
N VAL A 482 -75.28 -15.05 -44.69
CA VAL A 482 -76.19 -15.14 -45.85
C VAL A 482 -75.60 -15.49 -47.23
N LEU A 483 -75.90 -16.72 -47.68
CA LEU A 483 -76.88 -17.00 -48.77
C LEU A 483 -77.34 -18.45 -48.69
#